data_AF-A0AAV1QA88-F1
#
_entry.id   AF-A0AAV1QA88-F1
#
_cell.length_a   1.000
_cell.length_b   1.000
_cell.length_c   1.000
_cell.angle_alpha   90.00
_cell.angle_beta   90.00
_cell.angle_gamma   90.00
#
_symmetry.space_group_name_H-M   'P 1'
#
loop_
_entity.id
_entity.type
_entity.pdbx_description
1 polymer ?
#
loop_
_entity_poly.entity_id
_entity_poly.type
_entity_poly.pdbx_seq_one_letter_code
_entity_poly.pdbx_strand_id
1 'polypeptide(L)'
;MERFFEFLPVMDATSESIASVLLDRLNSLFSEGDREQLIAQAYDGASVMRGERAGVQQKVRVHFKNAHYVHCYAHQLNLIMQQATSHVPAVRVYFSDLCGIATFFTRSPKRTSILDQIVERRLPRASSTRWNFNSRIVNTVHENLDDLMQCFESIRTSGSFDSTTVREASGFLRMLQDEDFQFFLQLFHQIMPHVDMLYQQLQKKDIDAVFIKRALQSFTSSVQ
;
A
#
# COMPACT_ATOMS: atom_id res chain seq x y z
N MET A 1 -17.40 14.66 -13.64
CA MET A 1 -16.60 13.98 -14.70
C MET A 1 -15.14 14.33 -14.49
N GLU A 2 -14.37 13.42 -13.92
CA GLU A 2 -12.92 13.55 -13.82
C GLU A 2 -12.28 13.18 -15.17
N ARG A 3 -11.40 14.04 -15.69
CA ARG A 3 -10.67 13.81 -16.94
C ARG A 3 -9.18 13.86 -16.65
N PHE A 4 -8.47 12.81 -17.07
CA PHE A 4 -7.02 12.86 -17.14
C PHE A 4 -6.62 13.99 -18.09
N PHE A 5 -5.62 14.76 -17.69
CA PHE A 5 -5.15 15.90 -18.46
C PHE A 5 -3.87 15.56 -19.21
N GLU A 6 -2.75 15.41 -18.49
CA GLU A 6 -1.47 15.04 -19.06
C GLU A 6 -0.48 14.55 -17.99
N PHE A 7 0.68 14.04 -18.43
CA PHE A 7 1.85 13.86 -17.59
C PHE A 7 2.78 15.04 -17.78
N LEU A 8 3.23 15.63 -16.67
CA LEU A 8 4.21 16.71 -16.67
C LEU A 8 5.56 16.17 -16.20
N PRO A 9 6.64 16.28 -17.01
CA PRO A 9 7.96 15.89 -16.58
C PRO A 9 8.47 16.85 -15.50
N VAL A 10 9.01 16.31 -14.42
CA VAL A 10 9.66 17.07 -13.34
C VAL A 10 11.13 16.71 -13.29
N MET A 11 11.98 17.71 -13.04
CA MET A 11 13.44 17.52 -13.02
C MET A 11 13.90 16.79 -11.76
N ASP A 12 13.27 17.10 -10.63
CA ASP A 12 13.51 16.45 -9.34
C ASP A 12 12.24 16.43 -8.49
N ALA A 13 12.31 15.72 -7.35
CA ALA A 13 11.18 15.55 -6.43
C ALA A 13 11.12 16.63 -5.33
N THR A 14 11.70 17.81 -5.55
CA THR A 14 11.59 18.93 -4.61
C THR A 14 10.24 19.65 -4.77
N SER A 15 9.80 20.31 -3.70
CA SER A 15 8.55 21.08 -3.76
C SER A 15 8.65 22.27 -4.71
N GLU A 16 9.85 22.81 -4.94
CA GLU A 16 10.08 23.88 -5.89
C GLU A 16 9.89 23.39 -7.33
N SER A 17 10.58 22.31 -7.71
CA SER A 17 10.49 21.76 -9.08
C SER A 17 9.06 21.38 -9.44
N ILE A 18 8.38 20.65 -8.53
CA ILE A 18 6.99 20.23 -8.75
C ILE A 18 6.04 21.43 -8.83
N ALA A 19 6.15 22.40 -7.91
CA ALA A 19 5.27 23.57 -7.92
C ALA A 19 5.49 24.46 -9.14
N SER A 20 6.74 24.66 -9.56
CA SER A 20 7.09 25.45 -10.76
C SER A 20 6.39 24.88 -11.99
N VAL A 21 6.57 23.57 -12.24
CA VAL A 21 5.96 22.89 -13.39
C VAL A 21 4.43 22.95 -13.34
N LEU A 22 3.83 22.76 -12.16
CA LEU A 22 2.37 22.87 -11.98
C LEU A 22 1.87 24.29 -12.22
N LEU A 23 2.53 25.30 -11.67
CA LEU A 23 2.13 26.70 -11.81
C LEU A 23 2.26 27.18 -13.25
N ASP A 24 3.35 26.84 -13.95
CA ASP A 24 3.52 27.14 -15.37
C ASP A 24 2.36 26.56 -16.18
N ARG A 25 1.98 25.31 -15.88
CA ARG A 25 0.88 24.69 -16.59
C ARG A 25 -0.46 25.33 -16.25
N LEU A 26 -0.77 25.56 -14.97
CA LEU A 26 -2.02 26.19 -14.56
C LEU A 26 -2.16 27.61 -15.12
N ASN A 27 -1.09 28.40 -15.14
CA ASN A 27 -1.10 29.75 -15.71
C ASN A 27 -1.36 29.77 -17.23
N SER A 28 -1.01 28.70 -17.94
CA SER A 28 -1.35 28.56 -19.36
C SER A 28 -2.81 28.13 -19.61
N LEU A 29 -3.53 27.69 -18.56
CA LEU A 29 -4.92 27.24 -18.62
C LEU A 29 -5.92 28.26 -18.07
N PHE A 30 -5.53 28.97 -17.01
CA PHE A 30 -6.35 29.95 -16.32
C PHE A 30 -5.84 31.35 -16.60
N SER A 31 -6.71 32.22 -17.12
CA SER A 31 -6.43 33.65 -17.16
C SER A 31 -6.44 34.24 -15.75
N GLU A 32 -5.94 35.45 -15.55
CA GLU A 32 -5.93 36.07 -14.21
C GLU A 32 -7.33 36.18 -13.59
N GLY A 33 -8.35 36.41 -14.40
CA GLY A 33 -9.75 36.48 -13.95
C GLY A 33 -10.36 35.12 -13.57
N ASP A 34 -9.76 34.01 -14.02
CA ASP A 34 -10.29 32.66 -13.80
C ASP A 34 -9.63 31.94 -12.63
N ARG A 35 -8.63 32.54 -11.98
CA ARG A 35 -7.87 31.90 -10.89
C ARG A 35 -8.74 31.47 -9.71
N GLU A 36 -9.87 32.13 -9.49
CA GLU A 36 -10.83 31.78 -8.43
C GLU A 36 -11.60 30.47 -8.69
N GLN A 37 -11.61 29.99 -9.95
CA GLN A 37 -12.27 28.76 -10.35
C GLN A 37 -11.53 27.50 -9.88
N LEU A 38 -10.22 27.61 -9.58
CA LEU A 38 -9.47 26.52 -8.98
C LEU A 38 -9.74 26.49 -7.46
N ILE A 39 -10.67 25.63 -7.06
CA ILE A 39 -11.18 25.55 -5.69
C ILE A 39 -10.54 24.47 -4.80
N ALA A 40 -9.77 23.55 -5.40
CA ALA A 40 -9.17 22.46 -4.65
C ALA A 40 -7.93 21.91 -5.35
N GLN A 41 -7.03 21.34 -4.54
CA GLN A 41 -5.87 20.57 -4.96
C GLN A 41 -5.71 19.36 -4.02
N ALA A 42 -5.48 18.17 -4.56
CA ALA A 42 -5.42 16.95 -3.77
C ALA A 42 -4.10 16.20 -3.97
N TYR A 43 -3.35 15.98 -2.87
CA TYR A 43 -2.07 15.27 -2.89
C TYR A 43 -1.95 14.30 -1.71
N ASP A 44 -0.87 13.51 -1.70
CA ASP A 44 -0.49 12.73 -0.52
C ASP A 44 0.00 13.62 0.65
N GLY A 45 0.32 12.98 1.77
CA GLY A 45 0.74 13.64 3.00
C GLY A 45 2.23 13.92 3.09
N ALA A 46 3.00 13.70 2.03
CA ALA A 46 4.45 13.92 2.06
C ALA A 46 4.76 15.38 2.36
N SER A 47 5.84 15.64 3.11
CA SER A 47 6.22 17.01 3.51
C SER A 47 6.41 17.93 2.30
N VAL A 48 6.95 17.39 1.20
CA VAL A 48 7.09 18.06 -0.10
C VAL A 48 5.74 18.53 -0.65
N MET A 49 4.68 17.75 -0.50
CA MET A 49 3.35 18.07 -1.05
C MET A 49 2.53 18.91 -0.07
N ARG A 50 2.38 18.43 1.17
CA ARG A 50 1.49 18.98 2.22
C ARG A 50 2.06 20.20 2.95
N GLY A 51 3.39 20.35 2.99
CA GLY A 51 4.07 21.31 3.88
C GLY A 51 3.47 22.71 3.87
N GLU A 52 3.13 23.23 5.05
CA GLU A 52 2.40 24.50 5.20
C GLU A 52 3.21 25.75 4.85
N ARG A 53 4.55 25.63 4.83
CA ARG A 53 5.45 26.76 4.53
C ARG A 53 6.09 26.66 3.15
N ALA A 54 6.56 25.48 2.80
CA ALA A 54 7.36 25.25 1.59
C ALA A 54 6.86 24.08 0.74
N GLY A 55 5.71 23.48 1.07
CA GLY A 55 5.12 22.41 0.29
C GLY A 55 4.47 22.92 -0.99
N VAL A 56 4.27 22.01 -1.94
CA VAL A 56 3.59 22.29 -3.22
C VAL A 56 2.22 22.93 -2.98
N GLN A 57 1.45 22.44 -2.00
CA GLN A 57 0.12 22.97 -1.72
C GLN A 57 0.13 24.45 -1.34
N GLN A 58 1.10 24.86 -0.51
CA GLN A 58 1.24 26.25 -0.11
C GLN A 58 1.67 27.12 -1.29
N LYS A 59 2.62 26.65 -2.10
CA LYS A 59 3.11 27.37 -3.28
C LYS A 59 2.00 27.61 -4.30
N VAL A 60 1.20 26.59 -4.61
CA VAL A 60 0.05 26.73 -5.51
C VAL A 60 -0.99 27.70 -4.93
N ARG A 61 -1.26 27.61 -3.62
CA ARG A 61 -2.29 28.44 -2.95
C ARG A 61 -1.95 29.94 -2.91
N VAL A 62 -0.66 30.30 -2.95
CA VAL A 62 -0.24 31.71 -3.07
C VAL A 62 -0.75 32.34 -4.37
N HIS A 63 -0.78 31.58 -5.47
CA HIS A 63 -1.26 32.05 -6.78
C HIS A 63 -2.76 31.80 -6.98
N PHE A 64 -3.28 30.70 -6.46
CA PHE A 64 -4.68 30.29 -6.55
C PHE A 64 -5.28 30.21 -5.14
N LYS A 65 -5.75 31.35 -4.61
CA LYS A 65 -6.17 31.50 -3.20
C LYS A 65 -7.27 30.52 -2.77
N ASN A 66 -8.15 30.16 -3.70
CA ASN A 66 -9.25 29.24 -3.47
C ASN A 66 -8.83 27.76 -3.59
N ALA A 67 -7.61 27.43 -4.03
CA ALA A 67 -7.16 26.06 -4.22
C ALA A 67 -6.84 25.39 -2.87
N HIS A 68 -7.87 24.94 -2.17
CA HIS A 68 -7.73 24.31 -0.87
C HIS A 68 -7.09 22.92 -0.97
N TYR A 69 -6.11 22.65 -0.10
CA TYR A 69 -5.50 21.34 -0.01
C TYR A 69 -6.48 20.31 0.57
N VAL A 70 -6.63 19.20 -0.14
CA VAL A 70 -7.34 18.01 0.30
C VAL A 70 -6.34 16.87 0.42
N HIS A 71 -6.21 16.28 1.61
CA HIS A 71 -5.35 15.14 1.82
C HIS A 71 -5.98 13.90 1.18
N CYS A 72 -5.20 13.14 0.40
CA CYS A 72 -5.67 11.90 -0.20
C CYS A 72 -6.15 10.89 0.86
N TYR A 73 -7.45 10.60 0.89
CA TYR A 73 -8.07 9.67 1.84
C TYR A 73 -7.49 8.25 1.74
N ALA A 74 -7.19 7.76 0.54
CA ALA A 74 -6.57 6.46 0.35
C ALA A 74 -5.15 6.40 0.97
N HIS A 75 -4.39 7.51 0.90
CA HIS A 75 -3.10 7.61 1.58
C HIS A 75 -3.27 7.68 3.11
N GLN A 76 -4.27 8.41 3.60
CA GLN A 76 -4.59 8.45 5.04
C GLN A 76 -4.93 7.07 5.59
N LEU A 77 -5.80 6.30 4.90
CA LEU A 77 -6.11 4.93 5.29
C LEU A 77 -4.84 4.07 5.36
N ASN A 78 -3.97 4.18 4.36
CA ASN A 78 -2.71 3.45 4.33
C ASN A 78 -1.81 3.81 5.53
N LEU A 79 -1.70 5.09 5.90
CA LEU A 79 -0.95 5.52 7.09
C LEU A 79 -1.55 4.98 8.39
N ILE A 80 -2.87 5.01 8.53
CA ILE A 80 -3.58 4.49 9.71
C ILE A 80 -3.29 2.99 9.87
N MET A 81 -3.39 2.22 8.79
CA MET A 81 -3.08 0.79 8.82
C MET A 81 -1.63 0.53 9.24
N GLN A 82 -0.67 1.24 8.62
CA GLN A 82 0.74 1.10 8.98
C GLN A 82 1.01 1.44 10.45
N GLN A 83 0.40 2.50 10.97
CA GLN A 83 0.53 2.87 12.37
C GLN A 83 -0.09 1.81 13.27
N ALA A 84 -1.33 1.37 13.00
CA ALA A 84 -2.00 0.35 13.79
C ALA A 84 -1.19 -0.95 13.87
N THR A 85 -0.64 -1.41 12.75
CA THR A 85 0.11 -2.67 12.70
C THR A 85 1.54 -2.55 13.25
N SER A 86 2.11 -1.34 13.29
CA SER A 86 3.45 -1.12 13.85
C SER A 86 3.44 -0.89 15.37
N HIS A 87 2.32 -0.43 15.94
CA HIS A 87 2.19 -0.17 17.38
C HIS A 87 2.12 -1.44 18.22
N VAL A 88 1.54 -2.52 17.70
CA VAL A 88 1.48 -3.81 18.39
C VAL A 88 2.69 -4.65 17.99
N PRO A 89 3.65 -4.94 18.90
CA PRO A 89 4.89 -5.63 18.54
C PRO A 89 4.67 -6.99 17.87
N ALA A 90 3.71 -7.79 18.35
CA ALA A 90 3.38 -9.09 17.77
C ALA A 90 2.87 -8.97 16.32
N VAL A 91 1.97 -8.03 16.06
CA VAL A 91 1.46 -7.74 14.70
C VAL A 91 2.57 -7.25 13.78
N ARG A 92 3.48 -6.40 14.30
CA ARG A 92 4.64 -5.92 13.54
C ARG A 92 5.56 -7.07 13.14
N VAL A 93 5.82 -8.01 14.04
CA VAL A 93 6.61 -9.23 13.75
C VAL A 93 5.88 -10.07 12.70
N TYR A 94 4.58 -10.34 12.89
CA TYR A 94 3.76 -11.06 11.91
C TYR A 94 3.85 -10.48 10.49
N PHE A 95 3.72 -9.16 10.31
CA PHE A 95 3.83 -8.56 8.97
C PHE A 95 5.27 -8.61 8.43
N SER A 96 6.28 -8.51 9.28
CA SER A 96 7.68 -8.69 8.89
C SER A 96 7.92 -10.10 8.35
N ASP A 97 7.41 -11.10 9.07
CA ASP A 97 7.49 -12.52 8.74
C ASP A 97 6.78 -12.84 7.42
N LEU A 98 5.56 -12.33 7.27
CA LEU A 98 4.77 -12.46 6.05
C LEU A 98 5.49 -11.85 4.83
N CYS A 99 6.10 -10.67 4.98
CA CYS A 99 6.92 -10.06 3.94
C CYS A 99 8.20 -10.86 3.67
N GLY A 100 8.76 -11.50 4.70
CA GLY A 100 9.91 -12.39 4.61
C GLY A 100 9.66 -13.58 3.67
N ILE A 101 8.47 -14.20 3.76
CA ILE A 101 8.06 -15.30 2.88
C ILE A 101 8.05 -14.85 1.42
N ALA A 102 7.39 -13.74 1.10
CA ALA A 102 7.36 -13.20 -0.26
C ALA A 102 8.76 -12.84 -0.78
N THR A 103 9.60 -12.27 0.09
CA THR A 103 10.97 -11.88 -0.24
C THR A 103 11.86 -13.11 -0.49
N PHE A 104 11.69 -14.18 0.28
CA PHE A 104 12.43 -15.43 0.11
C PHE A 104 12.24 -16.00 -1.28
N PHE A 105 10.99 -16.14 -1.75
CA PHE A 105 10.74 -16.68 -3.08
C PHE A 105 11.21 -15.74 -4.19
N THR A 106 10.88 -14.45 -4.12
CA THR A 106 11.16 -13.48 -5.20
C THR A 106 12.64 -13.20 -5.45
N ARG A 107 13.53 -13.51 -4.49
CA ARG A 107 14.99 -13.28 -4.61
C ARG A 107 15.75 -14.41 -5.31
N SER A 108 15.11 -15.51 -5.72
CA SER A 108 15.78 -16.59 -6.44
C SER A 108 14.85 -17.23 -7.46
N PRO A 109 15.21 -17.25 -8.75
CA PRO A 109 14.46 -17.98 -9.77
C PRO A 109 14.27 -19.46 -9.42
N LYS A 110 15.25 -20.08 -8.75
CA LYS A 110 15.18 -21.49 -8.33
C LYS A 110 14.18 -21.71 -7.18
N ARG A 111 14.09 -20.78 -6.22
CA ARG A 111 13.05 -20.87 -5.17
C ARG A 111 11.68 -20.59 -5.75
N THR A 112 11.62 -19.58 -6.61
CA THR A 112 10.46 -19.20 -7.41
C THR A 112 9.93 -20.38 -8.24
N SER A 113 10.77 -21.21 -8.86
CA SER A 113 10.30 -22.38 -9.63
C SER A 113 9.63 -23.44 -8.76
N ILE A 114 10.07 -23.64 -7.51
CA ILE A 114 9.39 -24.55 -6.56
C ILE A 114 7.98 -24.02 -6.24
N LEU A 115 7.87 -22.71 -6.02
CA LEU A 115 6.59 -22.05 -5.79
C LEU A 115 5.62 -22.25 -6.97
N ASP A 116 6.10 -22.16 -8.22
CA ASP A 116 5.25 -22.42 -9.39
C ASP A 116 4.77 -23.86 -9.44
N GLN A 117 5.64 -24.80 -9.13
CA GLN A 117 5.36 -26.22 -9.27
C GLN A 117 4.37 -26.74 -8.24
N ILE A 118 4.39 -26.17 -7.04
CA ILE A 118 3.60 -26.66 -5.90
C ILE A 118 2.37 -25.78 -5.66
N VAL A 119 2.54 -24.45 -5.65
CA VAL A 119 1.45 -23.51 -5.30
C VAL A 119 0.72 -23.01 -6.54
N GLU A 120 1.36 -23.03 -7.71
CA GLU A 120 0.84 -22.47 -8.98
C GLU A 120 0.39 -20.99 -8.88
N ARG A 121 0.76 -20.30 -7.79
CA ARG A 121 0.39 -18.92 -7.52
C ARG A 121 1.55 -18.14 -6.93
N ARG A 122 1.76 -16.94 -7.48
CA ARG A 122 2.85 -16.05 -7.05
C ARG A 122 2.45 -15.25 -5.83
N LEU A 123 3.39 -15.16 -4.89
CA LEU A 123 3.31 -14.20 -3.80
C LEU A 123 3.54 -12.78 -4.35
N PRO A 124 2.62 -11.84 -4.05
CA PRO A 124 2.83 -10.43 -4.38
C PRO A 124 4.09 -9.89 -3.71
N ARG A 125 4.74 -8.90 -4.33
CA ARG A 125 5.77 -8.13 -3.64
C ARG A 125 5.12 -7.26 -2.57
N ALA A 126 5.67 -7.30 -1.36
CA ALA A 126 5.29 -6.39 -0.31
C ALA A 126 5.58 -4.94 -0.73
N SER A 127 4.71 -4.01 -0.32
CA SER A 127 4.90 -2.59 -0.54
C SER A 127 4.74 -1.86 0.79
N SER A 128 5.77 -1.14 1.21
CA SER A 128 5.71 -0.27 2.38
C SER A 128 4.83 0.97 2.17
N THR A 129 4.40 1.25 0.95
CA THR A 129 3.61 2.46 0.61
C THR A 129 2.17 2.17 0.24
N ARG A 130 1.79 0.89 0.10
CA ARG A 130 0.46 0.49 -0.38
C ARG A 130 -0.02 -0.76 0.34
N TRP A 131 -0.85 -0.57 1.36
CA TRP A 131 -1.38 -1.62 2.22
C TRP A 131 -2.15 -2.72 1.48
N ASN A 132 -2.77 -2.41 0.35
CA ASN A 132 -3.43 -3.41 -0.49
C ASN A 132 -2.49 -4.53 -0.98
N PHE A 133 -1.17 -4.29 -1.06
CA PHE A 133 -0.21 -5.35 -1.34
C PHE A 133 -0.07 -6.31 -0.16
N ASN A 134 -0.11 -5.81 1.07
CA ASN A 134 -0.07 -6.64 2.27
C ASN A 134 -1.34 -7.49 2.37
N SER A 135 -2.51 -6.93 2.08
CA SER A 135 -3.78 -7.70 1.98
C SER A 135 -3.64 -8.91 1.04
N ARG A 136 -3.13 -8.68 -0.18
CA ARG A 136 -2.94 -9.75 -1.16
C ARG A 136 -1.98 -10.83 -0.67
N ILE A 137 -0.91 -10.47 0.05
CA ILE A 137 0.01 -11.45 0.62
C ILE A 137 -0.69 -12.25 1.71
N VAL A 138 -1.41 -11.61 2.64
CA VAL A 138 -2.19 -12.28 3.69
C VAL A 138 -3.11 -13.32 3.07
N ASN A 139 -3.93 -12.92 2.09
CA ASN A 139 -4.88 -13.82 1.45
C ASN A 139 -4.17 -14.93 0.67
N THR A 140 -3.08 -14.64 -0.05
CA THR A 140 -2.35 -15.68 -0.79
C THR A 140 -1.69 -16.69 0.15
N VAL A 141 -1.14 -16.25 1.28
CA VAL A 141 -0.53 -17.16 2.26
C VAL A 141 -1.59 -17.98 2.98
N HIS A 142 -2.74 -17.39 3.32
CA HIS A 142 -3.86 -18.09 3.92
C HIS A 142 -4.45 -19.15 2.99
N GLU A 143 -4.76 -18.77 1.74
CA GLU A 143 -5.36 -19.64 0.73
C GLU A 143 -4.45 -20.83 0.32
N ASN A 144 -3.13 -20.70 0.51
CA ASN A 144 -2.14 -21.69 0.04
C ASN A 144 -1.20 -22.13 1.17
N LEU A 145 -1.68 -22.13 2.42
CA LEU A 145 -0.84 -22.38 3.61
C LEU A 145 -0.14 -23.74 3.53
N ASP A 146 -0.89 -24.80 3.24
CA ASP A 146 -0.37 -26.18 3.17
C ASP A 146 0.64 -26.34 2.03
N ASP A 147 0.35 -25.78 0.85
CA ASP A 147 1.24 -25.84 -0.31
C ASP A 147 2.54 -25.04 -0.08
N LEU A 148 2.46 -23.93 0.65
CA LEU A 148 3.64 -23.17 1.08
C LEU A 148 4.48 -23.96 2.09
N MET A 149 3.85 -24.67 3.03
CA MET A 149 4.56 -25.58 3.93
C MET A 149 5.25 -26.70 3.15
N GLN A 150 4.57 -27.27 2.15
CA GLN A 150 5.16 -28.26 1.24
C GLN A 150 6.32 -27.70 0.42
N CYS A 151 6.24 -26.45 -0.05
CA CYS A 151 7.36 -25.77 -0.71
C CYS A 151 8.60 -25.72 0.17
N PHE A 152 8.45 -25.28 1.43
CA PHE A 152 9.58 -25.19 2.35
C PHE A 152 10.15 -26.56 2.69
N GLU A 153 9.31 -27.58 2.84
CA GLU A 153 9.75 -28.96 3.08
C GLU A 153 10.50 -29.55 1.86
N SER A 154 10.03 -29.27 0.65
CA SER A 154 10.71 -29.65 -0.60
C SER A 154 12.10 -28.99 -0.70
N ILE A 155 12.20 -27.70 -0.38
CA ILE A 155 13.48 -26.99 -0.36
C ILE A 155 14.43 -27.61 0.66
N ARG A 156 13.92 -27.98 1.85
CA ARG A 156 14.70 -28.59 2.93
C ARG A 156 15.25 -29.97 2.59
N THR A 157 14.53 -30.75 1.79
CA THR A 157 14.83 -32.16 1.51
C THR A 157 15.42 -32.45 0.13
N SER A 158 15.30 -31.53 -0.84
CA SER A 158 15.74 -31.76 -2.23
C SER A 158 17.25 -31.95 -2.43
N GLY A 159 18.08 -31.60 -1.44
CA GLY A 159 19.55 -31.62 -1.55
C GLY A 159 20.13 -30.64 -2.58
N SER A 160 19.28 -29.82 -3.22
CA SER A 160 19.65 -28.98 -4.35
C SER A 160 19.91 -27.51 -3.96
N PHE A 161 19.69 -27.15 -2.69
CA PHE A 161 19.83 -25.80 -2.17
C PHE A 161 21.03 -25.70 -1.22
N ASP A 162 21.62 -24.51 -1.13
CA ASP A 162 22.71 -24.23 -0.21
C ASP A 162 22.23 -24.25 1.26
N SER A 163 23.16 -24.38 2.19
CA SER A 163 22.86 -24.49 3.63
C SER A 163 22.14 -23.27 4.20
N THR A 164 22.34 -22.07 3.63
CA THR A 164 21.64 -20.87 4.07
C THR A 164 20.18 -20.93 3.67
N THR A 165 19.90 -21.25 2.40
CA THR A 165 18.52 -21.42 1.89
C THR A 165 17.78 -22.52 2.66
N VAL A 166 18.42 -23.65 2.93
CA VAL A 166 17.81 -24.76 3.71
C VAL A 166 17.48 -24.31 5.13
N ARG A 167 18.37 -23.57 5.78
CA ARG A 167 18.14 -23.04 7.14
C ARG A 167 16.99 -22.02 7.17
N GLU A 168 16.96 -21.09 6.21
CA GLU A 168 15.86 -20.13 6.06
C GLU A 168 14.53 -20.84 5.84
N ALA A 169 14.46 -21.82 4.93
CA ALA A 169 13.26 -22.62 4.69
C ALA A 169 12.77 -23.35 5.95
N SER A 170 13.69 -23.91 6.75
CA SER A 170 13.35 -24.51 8.04
C SER A 170 12.79 -23.49 9.05
N GLY A 171 13.25 -22.25 9.01
CA GLY A 171 12.72 -21.16 9.82
C GLY A 171 11.29 -20.80 9.41
N PHE A 172 11.05 -20.59 8.11
CA PHE A 172 9.72 -20.28 7.59
C PHE A 172 8.72 -21.42 7.80
N LEU A 173 9.13 -22.68 7.65
CA LEU A 173 8.26 -23.81 7.92
C LEU A 173 7.78 -23.83 9.38
N ARG A 174 8.70 -23.61 10.34
CA ARG A 174 8.35 -23.52 11.77
C ARG A 174 7.44 -22.35 12.06
N MET A 175 7.69 -21.20 11.43
CA MET A 175 6.85 -20.01 11.54
C MET A 175 5.43 -20.24 11.00
N LEU A 176 5.26 -20.93 9.87
CA LEU A 176 3.93 -21.26 9.34
C LEU A 176 3.15 -22.23 10.24
N GLN A 177 3.85 -22.99 11.07
CA GLN A 177 3.28 -23.92 12.06
C GLN A 177 3.04 -23.29 13.44
N ASP A 178 3.53 -22.07 13.66
CA ASP A 178 3.40 -21.37 14.92
C ASP A 178 1.96 -20.90 15.16
N GLU A 179 1.46 -21.12 16.37
CA GLU A 179 0.06 -20.83 16.73
C GLU A 179 -0.26 -19.34 16.66
N ASP A 180 0.68 -18.48 17.10
CA ASP A 180 0.49 -17.03 17.04
C ASP A 180 0.46 -16.55 15.58
N PHE A 181 1.37 -17.07 14.74
CA PHE A 181 1.35 -16.75 13.31
C PHE A 181 0.04 -17.17 12.64
N GLN A 182 -0.43 -18.39 12.89
CA GLN A 182 -1.69 -18.89 12.34
C GLN A 182 -2.90 -18.09 12.83
N PHE A 183 -2.91 -17.72 14.11
CA PHE A 183 -3.93 -16.83 14.67
C PHE A 183 -3.97 -15.48 13.94
N PHE A 184 -2.82 -14.82 13.79
CA PHE A 184 -2.77 -13.54 13.07
C PHE A 184 -3.10 -13.69 11.59
N LEU A 185 -2.69 -14.79 10.94
CA LEU A 185 -3.03 -15.08 9.55
C LEU A 185 -4.55 -15.18 9.36
N GLN A 186 -5.24 -15.93 10.22
CA GLN A 186 -6.68 -16.05 10.20
C GLN A 186 -7.38 -14.71 10.49
N LEU A 187 -6.92 -13.99 11.52
CA LEU A 187 -7.47 -12.69 11.91
C LEU A 187 -7.36 -11.67 10.77
N PHE A 188 -6.17 -11.52 10.18
CA PHE A 188 -5.98 -10.56 9.11
C PHE A 188 -6.64 -11.00 7.81
N HIS A 189 -6.74 -12.29 7.51
CA HIS A 189 -7.52 -12.78 6.37
C HIS A 189 -9.00 -12.35 6.45
N GLN A 190 -9.57 -12.29 7.67
CA GLN A 190 -10.93 -11.77 7.87
C GLN A 190 -11.02 -10.25 7.76
N ILE A 191 -10.04 -9.50 8.28
CA ILE A 191 -10.06 -8.03 8.29
C ILE A 191 -9.77 -7.43 6.90
N MET A 192 -8.83 -8.01 6.16
CA MET A 192 -8.28 -7.43 4.93
C MET A 192 -9.30 -7.16 3.82
N PRO A 193 -10.30 -8.03 3.56
CA PRO A 193 -11.36 -7.74 2.59
C PRO A 193 -12.13 -6.44 2.89
N HIS A 194 -12.38 -6.14 4.17
CA HIS A 194 -13.05 -4.90 4.56
C HIS A 194 -12.16 -3.68 4.33
N VAL A 195 -10.86 -3.81 4.61
CA VAL A 195 -9.87 -2.75 4.35
C VAL A 195 -9.75 -2.48 2.85
N ASP A 196 -9.71 -3.53 2.03
CA ASP A 196 -9.64 -3.42 0.58
C ASP A 196 -10.91 -2.79 0.00
N MET A 197 -12.09 -3.17 0.50
CA MET A 197 -13.35 -2.55 0.10
C MET A 197 -13.37 -1.06 0.41
N LEU A 198 -12.96 -0.67 1.63
CA LEU A 198 -12.87 0.75 1.99
C LEU A 198 -11.85 1.47 1.11
N TYR A 199 -10.68 0.88 0.86
CA TYR A 199 -9.66 1.44 -0.02
C TYR A 199 -10.20 1.69 -1.44
N GLN A 200 -10.91 0.72 -2.02
CA GLN A 200 -11.55 0.86 -3.33
C GLN A 200 -12.61 1.96 -3.33
N GLN A 201 -13.41 2.07 -2.26
CA GLN A 201 -14.40 3.14 -2.12
C GLN A 201 -13.75 4.53 -2.07
N LEU A 202 -12.62 4.68 -1.37
CA LEU A 202 -11.86 5.93 -1.26
C LEU A 202 -11.10 6.31 -2.54
N GLN A 203 -11.00 5.40 -3.51
CA GLN A 203 -10.38 5.66 -4.83
C GLN A 203 -11.39 5.94 -5.93
N LYS A 204 -12.69 5.91 -5.64
CA LYS A 204 -13.70 6.27 -6.63
C LYS A 204 -13.56 7.76 -7.00
N LYS A 205 -13.82 8.05 -8.28
CA LYS A 205 -13.72 9.40 -8.85
C LYS A 205 -14.78 10.35 -8.29
N ASP A 206 -15.98 9.81 -8.04
CA ASP A 206 -17.12 10.57 -7.52
C ASP A 206 -17.32 10.24 -6.03
N ILE A 207 -16.47 10.81 -5.18
CA ILE A 207 -16.59 10.73 -3.72
C ILE A 207 -16.81 12.10 -3.10
N ASP A 208 -17.69 12.15 -2.11
CA ASP A 208 -17.90 13.32 -1.26
C ASP A 208 -17.74 12.95 0.22
N ALA A 209 -17.70 13.96 1.09
CA ALA A 209 -17.52 13.75 2.52
C ALA A 209 -18.64 12.90 3.16
N VAL A 210 -19.86 12.95 2.63
CA VAL A 210 -21.02 12.19 3.15
C VAL A 210 -20.89 10.71 2.77
N PHE A 211 -20.47 10.42 1.54
CA PHE A 211 -20.14 9.08 1.09
C PHE A 211 -19.00 8.48 1.90
N ILE A 212 -17.91 9.23 2.10
CA ILE A 212 -16.76 8.77 2.91
C ILE A 212 -17.20 8.44 4.34
N LYS A 213 -18.01 9.30 4.96
CA LYS A 213 -18.54 9.04 6.32
C LYS A 213 -19.33 7.74 6.39
N ARG A 214 -20.20 7.47 5.40
CA ARG A 214 -20.97 6.23 5.30
C ARG A 214 -20.08 5.01 5.07
N ALA A 215 -19.10 5.12 4.20
CA ALA A 215 -18.10 4.08 3.94
C ALA A 215 -17.35 3.68 5.21
N LEU A 216 -16.90 4.68 5.99
CA LEU A 216 -16.24 4.46 7.28
C LEU A 216 -17.16 3.79 8.31
N GLN A 217 -18.43 4.23 8.41
CA GLN A 217 -19.41 3.60 9.30
C GLN A 217 -19.68 2.14 8.93
N SER A 218 -19.81 1.84 7.63
CA SER A 218 -19.98 0.49 7.13
C SER A 218 -18.76 -0.38 7.46
N PHE A 219 -17.55 0.16 7.28
CA PHE A 219 -16.31 -0.53 7.64
C PHE A 219 -16.26 -0.86 9.14
N THR A 220 -16.49 0.12 10.01
CA THR A 220 -16.48 -0.09 11.46
C THR A 220 -17.51 -1.13 11.90
N SER A 221 -18.71 -1.08 11.33
CA SER A 221 -19.78 -2.05 11.66
C SER A 221 -19.51 -3.46 11.14
N SER A 222 -18.67 -3.61 10.11
CA SER A 222 -18.35 -4.93 9.52
C SER A 222 -17.16 -5.62 10.18
N VAL A 223 -16.33 -4.86 10.90
CA VAL A 223 -15.10 -5.36 11.56
C VAL A 223 -15.33 -5.64 13.05
N GLN A 224 -16.44 -5.14 13.63
CA GLN A 224 -16.90 -5.42 15.00
C GLN A 224 -17.62 -6.77 15.08
#